data_AF-A0A0F4GPG0-F1
#
_entry.id   AF-A0A0F4GPG0-F1
#
_cell.length_a   1.000
_cell.length_b   1.000
_cell.length_c   1.000
_cell.angle_alpha   90.00
_cell.angle_beta   90.00
_cell.angle_gamma   90.00
#
_symmetry.space_group_name_H-M   'P 1'
#
loop_
_entity.id
_entity.type
_entity.pdbx_description
1 polymer ?
#
loop_
_entity_poly.entity_id
_entity_poly.type
_entity_poly.pdbx_seq_one_letter_code
_entity_poly.pdbx_strand_id
1 'polypeptide(L)'
;MITRIRKLPNGETPEDVIRASASSSNMTTMEWRNKTQLLDLIYETLENDPEIQGIIGYSEGAGFAASLVLDEMDRFQREGRPRRLKCAMFITGWPPIGPSGGIVLSDETDLKLDIPTLHVIGASDPYKVGAIALFNVCNPDTAMLFDTGKGHTIPRAGLVLQEWREAFEETIAIAERN
;
A
#
# COMPACT_ATOMS: atom_id res chain seq x y z
N MET A 1 -25.02 6.98 10.30
CA MET A 1 -24.45 8.08 11.10
C MET A 1 -23.04 8.31 10.58
N ILE A 2 -22.82 9.37 9.77
CA ILE A 2 -21.49 9.67 9.20
C ILE A 2 -20.64 10.24 10.34
N THR A 3 -19.75 9.42 10.89
CA THR A 3 -18.79 9.86 11.90
C THR A 3 -17.89 10.91 11.24
N ARG A 4 -17.99 12.17 11.68
CA ARG A 4 -17.05 13.23 11.28
C ARG A 4 -15.66 12.83 11.79
N ILE A 5 -14.82 12.35 10.88
CA ILE A 5 -13.44 12.01 11.20
C ILE A 5 -12.66 13.33 11.30
N ARG A 6 -11.95 13.46 12.43
CA ARG A 6 -11.13 14.61 12.80
C ARG A 6 -10.10 14.85 11.69
N LYS A 7 -9.90 16.13 11.31
CA LYS A 7 -8.85 16.57 10.39
C LYS A 7 -7.52 15.90 10.80
N LEU A 8 -6.77 15.38 9.81
CA LEU A 8 -5.39 14.93 10.03
C LEU A 8 -4.58 16.07 10.68
N PRO A 9 -3.62 15.76 11.57
CA PRO A 9 -2.71 16.76 12.12
C PRO A 9 -1.94 17.46 10.98
N ASN A 10 -1.60 18.73 11.17
CA ASN A 10 -0.72 19.44 10.25
C ASN A 10 0.73 18.96 10.49
N GLY A 11 1.47 18.68 9.42
CA GLY A 11 2.90 18.35 9.42
C GLY A 11 3.59 18.97 8.20
N GLU A 12 4.92 19.04 8.19
CA GLU A 12 5.68 19.61 7.08
C GLU A 12 5.77 18.61 5.91
N THR A 13 5.88 17.32 6.24
CA THR A 13 5.91 16.21 5.27
C THR A 13 4.73 15.24 5.46
N PRO A 14 4.42 14.40 4.45
CA PRO A 14 3.48 13.29 4.63
C PRO A 14 3.86 12.38 5.80
N GLU A 15 5.14 12.10 5.97
CA GLU A 15 5.70 11.26 7.02
C GLU A 15 5.41 11.85 8.41
N ASP A 16 5.58 13.17 8.59
CA ASP A 16 5.24 13.86 9.85
C ASP A 16 3.78 13.71 10.22
N VAL A 17 2.88 13.85 9.24
CA VAL A 17 1.44 13.71 9.45
C VAL A 17 1.10 12.29 9.88
N ILE A 18 1.72 11.27 9.26
CA ILE A 18 1.49 9.87 9.64
C ILE A 18 2.04 9.59 11.02
N ARG A 19 3.26 10.03 11.32
CA ARG A 19 3.87 9.90 12.64
C ARG A 19 3.02 10.55 13.73
N ALA A 20 2.56 11.78 13.50
CA ALA A 20 1.67 12.48 14.42
C ALA A 20 0.30 11.80 14.55
N SER A 21 -0.26 11.28 13.46
CA SER A 21 -1.52 10.54 13.47
C SER A 21 -1.39 9.26 14.29
N ALA A 22 -0.32 8.50 14.06
CA ALA A 22 -0.02 7.27 14.78
C ALA A 22 0.21 7.52 16.29
N SER A 23 0.84 8.65 16.65
CA SER A 23 1.10 9.04 18.05
C SER A 23 -0.15 9.57 18.78
N SER A 24 -1.08 10.20 18.06
CA SER A 24 -2.25 10.89 18.64
C SER A 24 -3.53 10.06 18.66
N SER A 25 -3.56 8.97 17.91
CA SER A 25 -4.62 7.98 17.94
C SER A 25 -4.04 6.63 18.37
N ASN A 26 -4.85 5.67 18.80
CA ASN A 26 -4.42 4.27 18.98
C ASN A 26 -4.03 3.61 17.62
N MET A 27 -3.56 4.38 16.65
CA MET A 27 -3.32 4.02 15.24
C MET A 27 -1.84 3.75 14.97
N THR A 28 -0.94 4.05 15.92
CA THR A 28 0.36 3.36 16.09
C THR A 28 0.18 1.84 16.16
N THR A 29 -1.02 1.40 16.53
CA THR A 29 -1.48 0.04 16.41
C THR A 29 -2.76 0.04 15.60
N MET A 30 -2.69 0.16 14.27
CA MET A 30 -3.54 -0.71 13.44
C MET A 30 -3.14 -2.15 13.79
N GLU A 31 -3.55 -2.60 14.97
CA GLU A 31 -3.38 -3.95 15.42
C GLU A 31 -4.36 -4.75 14.58
N TRP A 32 -3.87 -5.26 13.47
CA TRP A 32 -4.56 -6.30 12.73
C TRP A 32 -4.66 -7.49 13.67
N ARG A 33 -5.76 -7.55 14.42
CA ARG A 33 -6.01 -8.58 15.45
C ARG A 33 -5.88 -10.00 14.89
N ASN A 34 -6.12 -10.13 13.59
CA ASN A 34 -6.03 -11.35 12.81
C ASN A 34 -4.89 -11.32 11.77
N LYS A 35 -3.80 -10.57 12.01
CA LYS A 35 -2.66 -10.43 11.08
C LYS A 35 -2.16 -11.79 10.60
N THR A 36 -1.88 -12.69 11.54
CA THR A 36 -1.33 -14.02 11.24
C THR A 36 -2.31 -14.82 10.40
N GLN A 37 -3.59 -14.87 10.78
CA GLN A 37 -4.61 -15.60 10.03
C GLN A 37 -4.80 -15.05 8.62
N LEU A 38 -4.69 -13.73 8.43
CA LEU A 38 -4.79 -13.10 7.12
C LEU A 38 -3.56 -13.38 6.26
N LEU A 39 -2.35 -13.33 6.84
CA LEU A 39 -1.12 -13.73 6.16
C LEU A 39 -1.19 -15.20 5.73
N ASP A 40 -1.59 -16.09 6.63
CA ASP A 40 -1.71 -17.53 6.35
C ASP A 40 -2.70 -17.77 5.21
N LEU A 41 -3.88 -17.12 5.24
CA LEU A 41 -4.88 -17.22 4.17
C LEU A 41 -4.33 -16.76 2.81
N ILE A 42 -3.62 -15.63 2.77
CA ILE A 42 -3.09 -15.09 1.52
C ILE A 42 -1.95 -15.97 1.01
N TYR A 43 -1.04 -16.43 1.87
CA TYR A 43 0.02 -17.35 1.45
C TYR A 43 -0.53 -18.69 0.96
N GLU A 44 -1.52 -19.27 1.63
CA GLU A 44 -2.20 -20.47 1.16
C GLU A 44 -2.82 -20.23 -0.23
N THR A 45 -3.41 -19.06 -0.45
CA THR A 45 -3.98 -18.68 -1.76
C THR A 45 -2.88 -18.60 -2.84
N LEU A 46 -1.76 -17.93 -2.55
CA LEU A 46 -0.63 -17.78 -3.49
C LEU A 46 0.11 -19.10 -3.76
N GLU A 47 0.10 -20.02 -2.80
CA GLU A 47 0.68 -21.37 -2.95
C GLU A 47 -0.22 -22.28 -3.78
N ASN A 48 -1.55 -22.19 -3.59
CA ASN A 48 -2.53 -22.99 -4.31
C ASN A 48 -2.73 -22.53 -5.76
N ASP A 49 -2.53 -21.25 -6.04
CA ASP A 49 -2.62 -20.68 -7.39
C ASP A 49 -1.36 -19.88 -7.74
N PRO A 50 -0.37 -20.53 -8.38
CA PRO A 50 0.88 -19.88 -8.71
C PRO A 50 0.76 -18.85 -9.84
N GLU A 51 -0.37 -18.76 -10.54
CA GLU A 51 -0.64 -17.75 -11.56
C GLU A 51 -0.94 -16.38 -10.92
N ILE A 52 -1.32 -16.36 -9.64
CA ILE A 52 -1.48 -15.12 -8.87
C ILE A 52 -0.09 -14.53 -8.58
N GLN A 53 0.21 -13.41 -9.25
CA GLN A 53 1.49 -12.71 -9.16
C GLN A 53 1.33 -11.22 -8.79
N GLY A 54 0.13 -10.80 -8.42
CA GLY A 54 -0.15 -9.41 -8.05
C GLY A 54 -1.14 -9.32 -6.90
N ILE A 55 -1.11 -8.18 -6.21
CA ILE A 55 -2.05 -7.87 -5.13
C ILE A 55 -2.68 -6.49 -5.31
N ILE A 56 -3.97 -6.38 -5.01
CA ILE A 56 -4.70 -5.13 -5.02
C ILE A 56 -5.27 -4.91 -3.62
N GLY A 57 -4.98 -3.75 -3.03
CA GLY A 57 -5.51 -3.36 -1.73
C GLY A 57 -6.26 -2.04 -1.79
N TYR A 58 -7.30 -1.91 -0.96
CA TYR A 58 -8.06 -0.67 -0.76
C TYR A 58 -8.03 -0.24 0.70
N SER A 59 -7.72 1.04 0.94
CA SER A 59 -7.70 1.65 2.27
C SER A 59 -6.80 0.86 3.23
N GLU A 60 -7.33 0.34 4.34
CA GLU A 60 -6.61 -0.58 5.24
C GLU A 60 -5.99 -1.79 4.51
N GLY A 61 -6.70 -2.36 3.54
CA GLY A 61 -6.19 -3.48 2.74
C GLY A 61 -5.00 -3.11 1.86
N ALA A 62 -4.83 -1.83 1.48
CA ALA A 62 -3.64 -1.37 0.78
C ALA A 62 -2.43 -1.32 1.71
N GLY A 63 -2.61 -0.86 2.95
CA GLY A 63 -1.55 -0.94 3.96
C GLY A 63 -1.16 -2.38 4.27
N PHE A 64 -2.13 -3.29 4.36
CA PHE A 64 -1.86 -4.71 4.52
C PHE A 64 -1.14 -5.31 3.31
N ALA A 65 -1.58 -5.01 2.08
CA ALA A 65 -0.93 -5.50 0.87
C ALA A 65 0.53 -5.03 0.79
N ALA A 66 0.81 -3.77 1.14
CA ALA A 66 2.17 -3.27 1.23
C ALA A 66 2.99 -3.97 2.32
N SER A 67 2.39 -4.26 3.49
CA SER A 67 3.03 -5.07 4.54
C SER A 67 3.33 -6.50 4.11
N LEU A 68 2.46 -7.12 3.30
CA LEU A 68 2.69 -8.46 2.76
C LEU A 68 3.92 -8.47 1.83
N VAL A 69 4.11 -7.43 1.01
CA VAL A 69 5.32 -7.30 0.18
C VAL A 69 6.58 -7.24 1.05
N LEU A 70 6.55 -6.46 2.14
CA LEU A 70 7.66 -6.42 3.09
C LEU A 70 7.87 -7.75 3.82
N ASP A 71 6.81 -8.48 4.13
CA ASP A 71 6.88 -9.81 4.73
C ASP A 71 7.49 -10.84 3.77
N GLU A 72 7.15 -10.79 2.47
CA GLU A 72 7.81 -11.63 1.45
C GLU A 72 9.31 -11.32 1.33
N MET A 73 9.68 -10.04 1.39
CA MET A 73 11.09 -9.62 1.38
C MET A 73 11.83 -10.16 2.61
N ASP A 74 11.25 -10.02 3.82
CA ASP A 74 11.84 -10.54 5.06
C ASP A 74 12.01 -12.07 5.01
N ARG A 75 10.97 -12.80 4.63
CA ARG A 75 11.00 -14.27 4.55
C ARG A 75 11.96 -14.76 3.48
N PHE A 76 12.11 -14.05 2.36
CA PHE A 76 13.13 -14.37 1.37
C PHE A 76 14.54 -14.25 1.98
N GLN A 77 14.84 -13.17 2.70
CA GLN A 77 16.15 -12.97 3.33
C GLN A 77 16.41 -13.94 4.49
N ARG A 78 15.41 -14.19 5.33
CA ARG A 78 15.54 -14.98 6.56
C ARG A 78 15.42 -16.49 6.35
N GLU A 79 14.58 -16.91 5.40
CA GLU A 79 14.19 -18.31 5.21
C GLU A 79 14.52 -18.83 3.80
N GLY A 80 14.90 -17.96 2.86
CA GLY A 80 15.07 -18.33 1.46
C GLY A 80 13.76 -18.62 0.72
N ARG A 81 12.61 -18.27 1.32
CA ARG A 81 11.28 -18.51 0.74
C ARG A 81 11.12 -17.68 -0.55
N PRO A 82 10.85 -18.30 -1.71
CA PRO A 82 10.66 -17.56 -2.96
C PRO A 82 9.49 -16.57 -2.86
N ARG A 83 9.71 -15.36 -3.34
CA ARG A 83 8.67 -14.32 -3.43
C ARG A 83 7.69 -14.65 -4.55
N ARG A 84 6.42 -14.33 -4.36
CA ARG A 84 5.31 -14.61 -5.28
C ARG A 84 4.82 -13.35 -5.97
N LEU A 85 4.72 -12.25 -5.25
CA LEU A 85 4.19 -11.00 -5.79
C LEU A 85 5.24 -10.30 -6.65
N LYS A 86 4.83 -9.92 -7.86
CA LYS A 86 5.64 -9.19 -8.84
C LYS A 86 5.16 -7.76 -9.05
N CYS A 87 3.92 -7.43 -8.69
CA CYS A 87 3.41 -6.06 -8.71
C CYS A 87 2.30 -5.85 -7.67
N ALA A 88 2.00 -4.60 -7.35
CA ALA A 88 0.89 -4.26 -6.47
C ALA A 88 0.14 -3.00 -6.90
N MET A 89 -1.13 -2.92 -6.53
CA MET A 89 -1.93 -1.70 -6.64
C MET A 89 -2.53 -1.32 -5.29
N PHE A 90 -2.29 -0.07 -4.88
CA PHE A 90 -2.71 0.47 -3.61
C PHE A 90 -3.70 1.62 -3.83
N ILE A 91 -4.95 1.41 -3.43
CA ILE A 91 -6.01 2.41 -3.58
C ILE A 91 -6.22 3.09 -2.23
N THR A 92 -5.84 4.37 -2.12
CA THR A 92 -6.06 5.21 -0.92
C THR A 92 -5.51 4.60 0.38
N GLY A 93 -4.33 3.99 0.32
CA GLY A 93 -3.73 3.20 1.40
C GLY A 93 -2.95 3.99 2.46
N TRP A 94 -2.63 3.32 3.57
CA TRP A 94 -1.69 3.79 4.60
C TRP A 94 -0.32 3.12 4.42
N PRO A 95 0.78 3.71 4.95
CA PRO A 95 2.09 3.09 4.88
C PRO A 95 2.12 1.71 5.54
N PRO A 96 3.02 0.82 5.11
CA PRO A 96 3.05 -0.55 5.59
C PRO A 96 3.56 -0.62 7.03
N ILE A 97 3.11 -1.65 7.73
CA ILE A 97 3.72 -2.11 8.98
C ILE A 97 4.84 -3.09 8.63
N GLY A 98 6.05 -2.79 9.09
CA GLY A 98 7.23 -3.64 8.88
C GLY A 98 7.22 -4.91 9.74
N PRO A 99 8.17 -5.83 9.54
CA PRO A 99 8.27 -7.07 10.31
C PRO A 99 8.41 -6.86 11.83
N SER A 100 9.03 -5.75 12.24
CA SER A 100 9.18 -5.33 13.64
C SER A 100 7.90 -4.76 14.28
N GLY A 101 6.83 -4.57 13.50
CA GLY A 101 5.53 -4.10 13.98
C GLY A 101 5.34 -2.57 13.95
N GLY A 102 6.35 -1.80 13.54
CA GLY A 102 6.23 -0.35 13.36
C GLY A 102 5.75 0.04 11.96
N ILE A 103 5.12 1.21 11.84
CA ILE A 103 4.86 1.84 10.54
C ILE A 103 6.21 2.15 9.89
N VAL A 104 6.35 1.84 8.60
CA VAL A 104 7.53 2.16 7.81
C VAL A 104 7.30 3.47 7.08
N LEU A 105 8.20 4.43 7.30
CA LEU A 105 8.22 5.73 6.65
C LEU A 105 9.54 5.92 5.89
N SER A 106 9.48 6.64 4.78
CA SER A 106 10.60 6.76 3.84
C SER A 106 11.76 7.62 4.36
N ASP A 107 11.52 8.44 5.37
CA ASP A 107 12.50 9.31 6.02
C ASP A 107 13.20 8.61 7.22
N GLU A 108 12.72 7.44 7.62
CA GLU A 108 13.24 6.67 8.76
C GLU A 108 14.05 5.43 8.33
N THR A 109 13.94 5.01 7.07
CA THR A 109 14.62 3.82 6.55
C THR A 109 14.80 3.86 5.03
N ASP A 110 15.89 3.24 4.58
CA ASP A 110 16.16 2.99 3.15
C ASP A 110 15.38 1.78 2.61
N LEU A 111 14.62 1.07 3.45
CA LEU A 111 13.76 -0.03 3.01
C LEU A 111 12.72 0.47 2.00
N LYS A 112 12.72 -0.12 0.80
CA LYS A 112 11.74 0.16 -0.25
C LYS A 112 11.00 -1.09 -0.67
N LEU A 113 9.71 -0.95 -0.98
CA LEU A 113 9.00 -1.97 -1.74
C LEU A 113 9.61 -2.01 -3.14
N ASP A 114 10.24 -3.12 -3.48
CA ASP A 114 11.08 -3.30 -4.66
C ASP A 114 10.37 -3.96 -5.85
N ILE A 115 9.04 -4.07 -5.78
CA ILE A 115 8.18 -4.45 -6.90
C ILE A 115 7.54 -3.20 -7.53
N PRO A 116 7.19 -3.21 -8.82
CA PRO A 116 6.36 -2.16 -9.42
C PRO A 116 5.03 -1.96 -8.68
N THR A 117 4.67 -0.71 -8.44
CA THR A 117 3.45 -0.36 -7.71
C THR A 117 2.64 0.73 -8.40
N LEU A 118 1.32 0.60 -8.37
CA LEU A 118 0.39 1.66 -8.76
C LEU A 118 -0.34 2.21 -7.53
N HIS A 119 -0.23 3.50 -7.31
CA HIS A 119 -0.88 4.20 -6.21
C HIS A 119 -2.05 5.01 -6.74
N VAL A 120 -3.27 4.62 -6.38
CA VAL A 120 -4.50 5.29 -6.80
C VAL A 120 -4.96 6.18 -5.67
N ILE A 121 -4.95 7.49 -5.91
CA ILE A 121 -5.32 8.50 -4.92
C ILE A 121 -6.53 9.31 -5.37
N GLY A 122 -7.15 10.01 -4.44
CA GLY A 122 -8.16 11.02 -4.73
C GLY A 122 -7.72 12.38 -4.21
N ALA A 123 -7.67 13.39 -5.07
CA ALA A 123 -7.34 14.76 -4.70
C ALA A 123 -8.14 15.29 -3.48
N SER A 124 -9.40 14.86 -3.38
CA SER A 124 -10.37 15.23 -2.33
C SER A 124 -10.45 14.22 -1.19
N ASP A 125 -9.59 13.20 -1.17
CA ASP A 125 -9.54 12.20 -0.11
C ASP A 125 -8.94 12.83 1.17
N PRO A 126 -9.66 12.81 2.33
CA PRO A 126 -9.11 13.30 3.59
C PRO A 126 -7.87 12.50 4.06
N TYR A 127 -7.64 11.29 3.54
CA TYR A 127 -6.51 10.41 3.88
C TYR A 127 -5.38 10.42 2.84
N LYS A 128 -5.44 11.29 1.81
CA LYS A 128 -4.44 11.29 0.73
C LYS A 128 -2.99 11.36 1.22
N VAL A 129 -2.76 11.99 2.36
CA VAL A 129 -1.42 12.11 2.96
C VAL A 129 -0.84 10.74 3.30
N GLY A 130 -1.66 9.79 3.79
CA GLY A 130 -1.22 8.41 4.01
C GLY A 130 -0.89 7.68 2.72
N ALA A 131 -1.66 7.93 1.66
CA ALA A 131 -1.38 7.31 0.36
C ALA A 131 -0.09 7.85 -0.27
N ILE A 132 0.23 9.13 -0.05
CA ILE A 132 1.50 9.74 -0.46
C ILE A 132 2.67 9.20 0.37
N ALA A 133 2.53 9.09 1.69
CA ALA A 133 3.57 8.47 2.52
C ALA A 133 3.82 6.99 2.12
N LEU A 134 2.77 6.25 1.75
CA LEU A 134 2.89 4.90 1.20
C LEU A 134 3.62 4.90 -0.17
N PHE A 135 3.37 5.90 -1.02
CA PHE A 135 4.11 6.06 -2.28
C PHE A 135 5.61 6.28 -2.05
N ASN A 136 5.97 7.09 -1.05
CA ASN A 136 7.37 7.41 -0.77
C ASN A 136 8.22 6.23 -0.27
N VAL A 137 7.59 5.16 0.25
CA VAL A 137 8.27 3.91 0.64
C VAL A 137 8.40 2.89 -0.50
N CYS A 138 7.90 3.18 -1.69
CA CYS A 138 8.04 2.30 -2.86
C CYS A 138 9.25 2.71 -3.72
N ASN A 139 9.72 1.80 -4.57
CA ASN A 139 10.82 2.08 -5.49
C ASN A 139 10.45 3.24 -6.44
N PRO A 140 11.15 4.38 -6.42
CA PRO A 140 10.79 5.55 -7.23
C PRO A 140 10.91 5.32 -8.74
N ASP A 141 11.69 4.32 -9.18
CA ASP A 141 11.85 4.00 -10.60
C ASP A 141 10.68 3.21 -11.18
N THR A 142 9.90 2.53 -10.33
CA THR A 142 8.81 1.63 -10.75
C THR A 142 7.46 1.92 -10.09
N ALA A 143 7.40 2.88 -9.17
CA ALA A 143 6.16 3.34 -8.54
C ALA A 143 5.48 4.41 -9.39
N MET A 144 4.19 4.22 -9.66
CA MET A 144 3.34 5.14 -10.40
C MET A 144 2.24 5.71 -9.49
N LEU A 145 1.88 6.99 -9.70
CA LEU A 145 0.79 7.66 -8.98
C LEU A 145 -0.32 8.06 -9.97
N PHE A 146 -1.55 7.66 -9.67
CA PHE A 146 -2.75 7.98 -10.45
C PHE A 146 -3.78 8.71 -9.58
N ASP A 147 -4.09 9.97 -9.91
CA ASP A 147 -5.10 10.75 -9.20
C ASP A 147 -6.45 10.69 -9.91
N THR A 148 -7.44 10.13 -9.22
CA THR A 148 -8.82 10.02 -9.71
C THR A 148 -9.58 11.36 -9.66
N GLY A 149 -9.06 12.36 -8.96
CA GLY A 149 -9.73 13.61 -8.63
C GLY A 149 -10.92 13.45 -7.68
N LYS A 150 -11.18 12.24 -7.17
CA LYS A 150 -12.31 11.90 -6.29
C LYS A 150 -11.90 11.97 -4.81
N GLY A 151 -12.81 11.54 -3.93
CA GLY A 151 -12.55 11.33 -2.50
C GLY A 151 -12.07 9.91 -2.22
N HIS A 152 -12.30 9.44 -0.99
CA HIS A 152 -12.00 8.08 -0.54
C HIS A 152 -12.96 7.04 -1.15
N THR A 153 -12.86 6.83 -2.47
CA THR A 153 -13.81 6.02 -3.26
C THR A 153 -13.15 5.39 -4.48
N ILE A 154 -13.66 4.24 -4.91
CA ILE A 154 -13.27 3.59 -6.17
C ILE A 154 -14.16 4.11 -7.32
N PRO A 155 -13.58 4.73 -8.37
CA PRO A 155 -14.34 5.08 -9.57
C PRO A 155 -14.95 3.84 -10.23
N ARG A 156 -16.22 3.93 -10.66
CA ARG A 156 -16.97 2.77 -11.20
C ARG A 156 -17.23 2.81 -12.70
N ALA A 157 -16.98 3.94 -13.36
CA ALA A 157 -17.23 4.12 -14.78
C ALA A 157 -16.55 5.39 -15.32
N GLY A 158 -16.56 5.52 -16.65
CA GLY A 158 -16.13 6.72 -17.36
C GLY A 158 -14.63 6.74 -17.66
N LEU A 159 -14.17 7.87 -18.20
CA LEU A 159 -12.80 8.07 -18.68
C LEU A 159 -11.75 7.76 -17.61
N VAL A 160 -11.98 8.19 -16.37
CA VAL A 160 -11.06 7.95 -15.24
C VAL A 160 -10.78 6.46 -15.04
N LEU A 161 -11.77 5.57 -15.23
CA LEU A 161 -11.56 4.13 -15.08
C LEU A 161 -10.77 3.56 -16.27
N GLN A 162 -10.89 4.14 -17.46
CA GLN A 162 -10.12 3.73 -18.64
C GLN A 162 -8.64 4.13 -18.49
N GLU A 163 -8.38 5.37 -18.10
CA GLU A 163 -7.02 5.87 -17.83
C GLU A 163 -6.36 5.11 -16.67
N TRP A 164 -7.15 4.77 -15.63
CA TRP A 164 -6.66 3.93 -14.54
C TRP A 164 -6.28 2.52 -15.03
N ARG A 165 -7.10 1.90 -15.90
CA ARG A 165 -6.76 0.60 -16.51
C ARG A 165 -5.42 0.68 -17.25
N GLU A 166 -5.21 1.72 -18.04
CA GLU A 166 -3.95 1.92 -18.79
C GLU A 166 -2.74 2.04 -17.86
N ALA A 167 -2.87 2.80 -16.76
CA ALA A 167 -1.81 2.89 -15.75
C ALA A 167 -1.52 1.53 -15.09
N PHE A 168 -2.55 0.71 -14.87
CA PHE A 168 -2.37 -0.63 -14.31
C PHE A 168 -1.73 -1.60 -15.31
N GLU A 169 -2.11 -1.54 -16.58
CA GLU A 169 -1.49 -2.31 -17.67
C GLU A 169 0.02 -1.96 -17.80
N GLU A 170 0.39 -0.68 -17.68
CA GLU A 170 1.81 -0.28 -17.67
C GLU A 170 2.55 -0.83 -16.45
N THR A 171 1.92 -0.82 -15.27
CA THR A 171 2.53 -1.38 -14.05
C THR A 171 2.82 -2.87 -14.21
N ILE A 172 1.91 -3.62 -14.82
CA ILE A 172 2.10 -5.04 -15.14
C ILE A 172 3.24 -5.20 -16.15
N ALA A 173 3.26 -4.38 -17.21
CA ALA A 173 4.30 -4.44 -18.23
C ALA A 173 5.71 -4.16 -17.65
N ILE A 174 5.84 -3.30 -16.64
CA ILE A 174 7.11 -3.09 -15.92
C ILE A 174 7.49 -4.37 -15.16
N ALA A 175 6.54 -5.01 -14.49
CA ALA A 175 6.78 -6.24 -13.72
C ALA A 175 7.18 -7.44 -14.58
N GLU A 176 6.78 -7.48 -15.85
CA GLU A 176 7.17 -8.54 -16.80
C GLU A 176 8.57 -8.35 -17.40
N ARG A 177 9.14 -7.14 -17.30
CA ARG A 177 10.47 -6.80 -17.85
C ARG A 177 11.61 -7.01 -16.86
N ASN A 178 11.30 -7.05 -15.56
CA ASN A 178 12.24 -7.20 -14.45
C ASN A 178 12.36 -8.66 -14.00
#